data_AF-A0A7V6W5F4-F1
#
_entry.id   AF-A0A7V6W5F4-F1
#
_cell.length_a   1.000
_cell.length_b   1.000
_cell.length_c   1.000
_cell.angle_alpha   90.00
_cell.angle_beta   90.00
_cell.angle_gamma   90.00
#
_symmetry.space_group_name_H-M   'P 1'
#
loop_
_entity.id
_entity.type
_entity.pdbx_description
1 polymer ?
#
loop_
_entity_poly.entity_id
_entity_poly.type
_entity_poly.pdbx_seq_one_letter_code
_entity_poly.pdbx_strand_id
1 'polypeptide(L)'
;CREADILVAAVGVPELIGREHIKPGAVIIDVGINRKPDGKLVGDVNPRVMAELASHYTPVPGGVGPMTIAMLLQNTARAFAKKYGLESAL
;
A
#
# COMPACT_ATOMS: atom_id res chain seq x y z
N CYS A 1 3.18 13.13 9.98
CA CYS A 1 1.97 13.25 9.13
C CYS A 1 0.68 13.24 9.97
N ARG A 2 0.68 13.89 11.15
CA ARG A 2 -0.34 13.68 12.20
C ARG A 2 -1.74 14.21 11.87
N GLU A 3 -1.86 15.04 10.85
CA GLU A 3 -3.14 15.65 10.43
C GLU A 3 -3.83 14.89 9.28
N ALA A 4 -3.15 13.90 8.68
CA ALA A 4 -3.63 13.23 7.48
C ALA A 4 -4.80 12.27 7.77
N ASP A 5 -5.89 12.43 7.03
CA ASP A 5 -7.00 11.46 7.00
C ASP A 5 -6.65 10.20 6.18
N ILE A 6 -5.78 10.36 5.18
CA ILE A 6 -5.21 9.26 4.39
C ILE A 6 -3.70 9.40 4.39
N LEU A 7 -3.00 8.38 4.85
CA LEU A 7 -1.55 8.31 4.87
C LEU A 7 -1.05 7.25 3.89
N VAL A 8 -0.28 7.65 2.89
CA VAL A 8 0.46 6.73 2.01
C VAL A 8 1.92 6.70 2.45
N ALA A 9 2.38 5.59 3.00
CA ALA A 9 3.77 5.39 3.42
C ALA A 9 4.54 4.65 2.33
N ALA A 10 5.56 5.31 1.76
CA ALA A 10 6.37 4.80 0.64
C ALA A 10 7.83 5.27 0.75
N VAL A 11 8.37 5.24 1.96
CA VAL A 11 9.73 5.71 2.30
C VAL A 11 10.79 4.61 2.13
N GLY A 12 10.40 3.33 2.18
CA GLY A 12 11.34 2.21 2.06
C GLY A 12 12.28 2.06 3.26
N VAL A 13 11.79 2.39 4.45
CA VAL A 13 12.52 2.29 5.73
C VAL A 13 11.62 1.53 6.71
N PRO A 14 12.06 0.36 7.23
CA PRO A 14 11.20 -0.52 8.01
C PRO A 14 10.69 0.19 9.27
N GLU A 15 9.37 0.22 9.43
CA GLU A 15 8.68 0.71 10.63
C GLU A 15 9.04 2.14 11.07
N LEU A 16 9.47 3.00 10.12
CA LEU A 16 9.77 4.42 10.39
C LEU A 16 8.56 5.18 10.96
N ILE A 17 7.37 4.89 10.46
CA ILE A 17 6.15 5.60 10.85
C ILE A 17 5.59 4.98 12.14
N GLY A 18 5.90 5.64 13.26
CA GLY A 18 5.36 5.39 14.59
C GLY A 18 3.99 6.04 14.90
N ARG A 19 3.50 5.80 16.12
CA ARG A 19 2.19 6.23 16.64
C ARG A 19 1.97 7.74 16.57
N GLU A 20 3.00 8.50 16.92
CA GLU A 20 3.06 9.96 16.92
C GLU A 20 2.82 10.57 15.54
N HIS A 21 3.06 9.81 14.48
CA HIS A 21 2.88 10.28 13.12
C HIS A 21 1.45 10.12 12.59
N ILE A 22 0.63 9.24 13.18
CA ILE A 22 -0.65 8.78 12.62
C ILE A 22 -1.83 9.48 13.30
N LYS A 23 -2.76 10.06 12.53
CA LYS A 23 -4.04 10.53 13.05
C LYS A 23 -4.92 9.33 13.44
N PRO A 24 -5.49 9.26 14.66
CA PRO A 24 -6.49 8.25 14.99
C PRO A 24 -7.67 8.30 14.02
N GLY A 25 -8.06 7.15 13.47
CA GLY A 25 -9.10 7.02 12.45
C GLY A 25 -8.63 7.18 11.00
N ALA A 26 -7.34 7.46 10.75
CA ALA A 26 -6.82 7.58 9.39
C ALA A 26 -6.87 6.26 8.60
N VAL A 27 -6.98 6.36 7.28
CA VAL A 27 -6.73 5.26 6.37
C VAL A 27 -5.23 5.20 6.07
N ILE A 28 -4.62 4.02 6.18
CA ILE A 28 -3.17 3.84 5.98
C ILE A 28 -2.90 2.92 4.80
N ILE A 29 -2.15 3.41 3.83
CA ILE A 29 -1.67 2.64 2.67
C ILE A 29 -0.15 2.49 2.84
N ASP A 30 0.27 1.32 3.31
CA ASP A 30 1.68 0.95 3.46
C ASP A 30 2.18 0.27 2.18
N VAL A 31 2.94 1.04 1.40
CA VAL A 31 3.55 0.62 0.13
C VAL A 31 4.91 -0.04 0.38
N GLY A 32 5.54 0.24 1.52
CA GLY A 32 6.86 -0.25 1.86
C GLY A 32 6.96 -1.77 1.84
N ILE A 33 8.02 -2.29 1.25
CA ILE A 33 8.37 -3.72 1.29
C ILE A 33 9.82 -3.82 1.74
N ASN A 34 10.01 -4.04 3.03
CA ASN A 34 11.31 -4.12 3.67
C ASN A 34 11.56 -5.55 4.17
N ARG A 35 12.76 -6.08 3.96
CA ARG A 35 13.15 -7.42 4.43
C ARG A 35 13.96 -7.31 5.72
N LYS A 36 13.47 -7.93 6.78
CA LYS A 36 14.20 -8.05 8.05
C LYS A 36 15.32 -9.10 7.97
N PRO A 37 16.29 -9.07 8.90
CA PRO A 37 17.34 -10.10 8.99
C PRO A 37 16.80 -11.53 9.13
N ASP A 38 15.62 -11.70 9.75
CA ASP A 38 14.94 -13.00 9.88
C ASP A 38 14.18 -13.43 8.60
N GLY A 39 14.30 -12.66 7.51
CA GLY A 39 13.70 -12.93 6.22
C GLY A 39 12.24 -12.47 6.08
N LYS A 40 11.59 -12.03 7.16
CA LYS A 40 10.20 -11.56 7.13
C LYS A 40 10.09 -10.22 6.41
N LEU A 41 8.96 -10.04 5.73
CA LEU A 41 8.60 -8.77 5.09
C LEU A 41 7.82 -7.91 6.08
N VAL A 42 8.18 -6.63 6.14
CA VAL A 42 7.45 -5.58 6.87
C VAL A 42 7.34 -4.32 6.04
N GLY A 43 6.36 -3.50 6.37
CA GLY A 43 6.16 -2.22 5.72
C GLY A 43 6.96 -1.08 6.35
N ASP A 44 6.61 0.14 5.95
CA ASP A 44 7.17 1.37 6.49
C ASP A 44 6.47 1.80 7.78
N VAL A 45 5.32 1.21 8.10
CA VAL A 45 4.51 1.52 9.27
C VAL A 45 4.50 0.32 10.23
N ASN A 46 4.57 0.58 11.54
CA ASN A 46 4.47 -0.49 12.52
C ASN A 46 3.07 -1.14 12.49
N PRO A 47 2.94 -2.46 12.28
CA PRO A 47 1.65 -3.13 12.10
C PRO A 47 0.76 -3.09 13.35
N ARG A 48 1.34 -3.07 14.55
CA ARG A 48 0.56 -2.95 15.80
C ARG A 48 -0.09 -1.58 15.90
N VAL A 49 0.65 -0.54 15.52
CA VAL A 49 0.16 0.85 15.55
C VAL A 49 -0.94 1.04 14.51
N MET A 50 -0.80 0.47 13.31
CA MET A 50 -1.87 0.50 12.30
C MET A 50 -3.16 -0.16 12.82
N ALA A 51 -3.05 -1.35 13.41
CA ALA A 51 -4.21 -2.09 13.92
C ALA A 51 -4.94 -1.36 15.06
N GLU A 52 -4.25 -0.53 15.82
CA GLU A 52 -4.83 0.23 16.94
C GLU A 52 -5.43 1.57 16.50
N LEU A 53 -4.78 2.28 15.57
CA LEU A 53 -5.14 3.67 15.25
C LEU A 53 -5.89 3.83 13.93
N ALA A 54 -5.68 2.96 12.95
CA ALA A 54 -6.23 3.16 11.62
C ALA A 54 -7.70 2.75 11.55
N SER A 55 -8.50 3.45 10.73
CA SER A 55 -9.83 2.97 10.37
C SER A 55 -9.77 1.83 9.37
N HIS A 56 -8.83 1.91 8.42
CA HIS A 56 -8.49 0.87 7.45
C HIS A 56 -6.99 0.92 7.20
N TYR A 57 -6.37 -0.24 6.93
CA TYR A 57 -4.96 -0.28 6.56
C TYR A 57 -4.65 -1.42 5.60
N THR A 58 -3.60 -1.26 4.79
CA THR A 58 -3.07 -2.33 3.95
C THR A 58 -2.00 -3.13 4.69
N PRO A 59 -2.09 -4.47 4.78
CA PRO A 59 -1.08 -5.28 5.45
C PRO A 59 0.18 -5.41 4.61
N VAL A 60 1.31 -5.63 5.28
CA VAL A 60 2.56 -6.05 4.62
C VAL A 60 3.04 -7.36 5.26
N PRO A 61 3.14 -8.46 4.49
CA PRO A 61 2.78 -8.61 3.07
C PRO A 61 1.26 -8.68 2.84
N GLY A 62 0.84 -8.61 1.57
CA GLY A 62 -0.54 -8.90 1.13
C GLY A 62 -1.41 -7.69 0.79
N GLY A 63 -0.93 -6.47 1.00
CA GLY A 63 -1.64 -5.23 0.67
C GLY A 63 -1.32 -4.70 -0.72
N VAL A 64 -0.44 -3.70 -0.81
CA VAL A 64 -0.19 -2.94 -2.05
C VAL A 64 0.52 -3.78 -3.12
N GLY A 65 1.42 -4.68 -2.74
CA GLY A 65 2.22 -5.49 -3.68
C GLY A 65 1.40 -6.25 -4.73
N PRO A 66 0.41 -7.08 -4.33
CA PRO A 66 -0.49 -7.75 -5.27
C PRO A 66 -1.26 -6.80 -6.21
N MET A 67 -1.64 -5.63 -5.72
CA MET A 67 -2.35 -4.62 -6.53
C MET A 67 -1.45 -4.06 -7.63
N THR A 68 -0.14 -3.90 -7.40
CA THR A 68 0.81 -3.48 -8.44
C THR A 68 0.80 -4.43 -9.64
N ILE A 69 0.78 -5.75 -9.40
CA ILE A 69 0.69 -6.76 -10.46
C ILE A 69 -0.66 -6.68 -11.17
N ALA A 70 -1.76 -6.60 -10.42
CA ALA A 70 -3.10 -6.48 -10.99
C ALA A 70 -3.23 -5.25 -11.90
N MET A 71 -2.71 -4.11 -11.47
CA MET A 71 -2.75 -2.86 -12.25
C MET A 71 -1.86 -2.92 -13.49
N LEU A 72 -0.71 -3.59 -13.44
CA LEU A 72 0.10 -3.85 -14.64
C LEU A 72 -0.68 -4.66 -15.68
N LEU A 73 -1.34 -5.73 -15.26
CA LEU A 73 -2.14 -6.58 -16.15
C LEU A 73 -3.35 -5.82 -16.70
N GLN A 74 -4.06 -5.06 -15.87
CA GLN A 74 -5.17 -4.22 -16.30
C GLN A 74 -4.71 -3.17 -17.31
N ASN A 75 -3.60 -2.48 -17.06
CA ASN A 75 -3.06 -1.50 -18.00
C ASN A 75 -2.64 -2.14 -19.32
N THR A 76 -2.08 -3.35 -19.28
CA THR A 76 -1.72 -4.12 -20.47
C THR A 76 -2.97 -4.48 -21.29
N ALA A 77 -4.02 -4.98 -20.64
CA ALA A 77 -5.30 -5.30 -21.29
C ALA A 77 -5.93 -4.04 -21.91
N ARG A 78 -5.97 -2.93 -21.18
CA ARG A 78 -6.48 -1.64 -21.68
C ARG A 78 -5.71 -1.13 -22.88
N ALA A 79 -4.37 -1.24 -22.87
CA ALA A 79 -3.54 -0.83 -23.99
C ALA A 79 -3.81 -1.70 -25.23
N PHE A 80 -3.99 -3.01 -25.05
CA PHE A 80 -4.40 -3.91 -26.13
C PHE A 80 -5.77 -3.52 -26.70
N ALA A 81 -6.79 -3.38 -25.86
CA ALA A 81 -8.13 -3.03 -26.32
C ALA A 81 -8.15 -1.70 -27.08
N LYS A 82 -7.46 -0.68 -26.57
CA LYS A 82 -7.31 0.61 -27.24
C LYS A 82 -6.67 0.49 -28.62
N LYS A 83 -5.60 -0.31 -28.74
CA LYS A 83 -4.90 -0.53 -30.02
C LYS A 83 -5.80 -1.14 -31.10
N TYR A 84 -6.74 -1.99 -30.70
CA TYR A 84 -7.61 -2.74 -31.61
C TYR A 84 -9.06 -2.24 -31.62
N GLY A 85 -9.37 -1.09 -30.99
CA GLY A 85 -10.72 -0.53 -30.97
C GLY A 85 -11.75 -1.35 -30.18
N LEU A 86 -11.32 -2.09 -29.15
CA LEU A 86 -12.15 -2.98 -28.32
C LEU A 86 -12.56 -2.34 -26.97
N GLU A 87 -12.61 -1.01 -26.91
CA GLU A 87 -12.74 -0.27 -25.64
C GLU A 87 -14.08 -0.48 -24.92
N SER A 88 -15.13 -0.91 -25.64
CA SER A 88 -16.44 -1.24 -25.06
C SER A 88 -16.49 -2.61 -24.37
N ALA A 89 -15.41 -3.40 -24.42
CA ALA A 89 -15.34 -4.76 -23.89
C ALA A 89 -14.50 -4.91 -22.61
N LEU A 90 -13.98 -3.81 -22.05
CA LEU A 90 -13.21 -3.74 -20.79
C LEU A 90 -13.79 -2.68 -19.86
#